data_AF-A0A2I4AMB0-F1
#
_entry.id   AF-A0A2I4AMB0-F1
#
_cell.length_a   1.000
_cell.length_b   1.000
_cell.length_c   1.000
_cell.angle_alpha   90.00
_cell.angle_beta   90.00
_cell.angle_gamma   90.00
#
_symmetry.space_group_name_H-M   'P 1'
#
loop_
_entity.id
_entity.type
_entity.pdbx_description
1 polymer ?
#
loop_
_entity_poly.entity_id
_entity_poly.type
_entity_poly.pdbx_seq_one_letter_code
_entity_poly.pdbx_strand_id
1 'polypeptide(L)'
;MDCGIHAREWISPAFCQWFVKEALSTYGSDSQMTSLLDQMDVYVLPVFNIDGYVYTHTNNRMWRKTRSKGSGSSCIGADPNRNFDAGWCTLGASSNPCSDTFCGYSPESEIEVKNVADFIRRNKST
;
A
#
# COMPACT_ATOMS: atom_id res chain seq x y z
N MET A 1 -6.38 7.59 2.06
CA MET A 1 -6.88 6.37 1.40
C MET A 1 -5.75 5.82 0.54
N ASP A 2 -5.37 4.56 0.74
CA ASP A 2 -4.38 3.87 -0.10
C ASP A 2 -4.99 2.68 -0.84
N CYS A 3 -4.34 2.32 -1.94
CA CYS A 3 -4.71 1.21 -2.81
C CYS A 3 -3.46 0.46 -3.27
N GLY A 4 -3.61 -0.80 -3.68
CA GLY A 4 -2.54 -1.57 -4.31
C GLY A 4 -1.38 -1.93 -3.38
N ILE A 5 -1.65 -2.12 -2.08
CA ILE A 5 -0.65 -2.62 -1.12
C ILE A 5 -0.17 -4.03 -1.50
N HIS A 6 -1.09 -4.90 -1.93
CA HIS A 6 -0.74 -6.18 -2.55
C HIS A 6 -0.82 -6.07 -4.07
N ALA A 7 0.28 -6.44 -4.72
CA ALA A 7 0.46 -6.21 -6.15
C ALA A 7 -0.63 -6.85 -7.04
N ARG A 8 -1.07 -8.07 -6.74
CA ARG A 8 -2.05 -8.81 -7.54
C ARG A 8 -3.50 -8.30 -7.45
N GLU A 9 -3.81 -7.40 -6.52
CA GLU A 9 -5.17 -6.94 -6.22
C GLU A 9 -5.56 -5.75 -7.11
N TRP A 10 -5.56 -5.95 -8.43
CA TRP A 10 -5.69 -4.89 -9.44
C TRP A 10 -6.95 -4.02 -9.35
N ILE A 11 -8.04 -4.54 -8.76
CA ILE A 11 -9.26 -3.76 -8.56
C ILE A 11 -9.06 -2.61 -7.55
N SER A 12 -8.11 -2.75 -6.62
CA SER A 12 -7.83 -1.71 -5.61
C SER A 12 -7.27 -0.44 -6.27
N PRO A 13 -6.16 -0.48 -7.07
CA PRO A 13 -5.73 0.69 -7.84
C PRO A 13 -6.77 1.26 -8.80
N ALA A 14 -7.60 0.39 -9.41
CA ALA A 14 -8.69 0.84 -10.28
C ALA A 14 -9.73 1.65 -9.52
N PHE A 15 -10.08 1.23 -8.29
CA PHE A 15 -10.99 1.96 -7.42
C PHE A 15 -10.43 3.33 -7.02
N CYS A 16 -9.16 3.43 -6.61
CA CYS A 16 -8.58 4.75 -6.29
C CYS A 16 -8.63 5.73 -7.47
N GLN A 17 -8.40 5.25 -8.70
CA GLN A 17 -8.55 6.07 -9.90
C GLN A 17 -10.00 6.48 -10.14
N TRP A 18 -10.94 5.55 -9.97
CA TRP A 18 -12.38 5.82 -10.10
C TRP A 18 -12.85 6.84 -9.05
N PHE A 19 -12.41 6.71 -7.80
CA PHE A 19 -12.73 7.65 -6.72
C PHE A 19 -12.28 9.07 -7.07
N VAL A 20 -11.05 9.25 -7.55
CA VAL A 20 -10.55 10.58 -7.97
C VAL A 20 -11.39 11.13 -9.12
N LYS A 21 -11.73 10.30 -10.11
CA LYS A 21 -12.58 10.72 -11.23
C LYS A 21 -13.96 11.21 -10.73
N GLU A 22 -14.63 10.43 -9.89
CA GLU A 22 -15.96 10.79 -9.39
C GLU A 22 -15.94 12.00 -8.48
N ALA A 23 -14.93 12.11 -7.60
CA ALA A 23 -14.73 13.27 -6.74
C ALA A 23 -14.64 14.56 -7.57
N LEU A 24 -13.83 14.56 -8.63
CA LEU A 24 -13.68 15.72 -9.52
C LEU A 24 -14.93 15.97 -10.37
N SER A 25 -15.62 14.92 -10.82
CA SER A 25 -16.77 15.04 -11.72
C SER A 25 -18.04 15.48 -11.00
N THR A 26 -18.12 15.26 -9.68
CA THR A 26 -19.34 15.50 -8.91
C THR A 26 -19.21 16.63 -7.88
N TYR A 27 -18.01 17.13 -7.62
CA TYR A 27 -17.80 18.33 -6.79
C TYR A 27 -18.56 19.54 -7.36
N GLY A 28 -19.35 20.21 -6.51
CA GLY A 28 -20.22 21.33 -6.88
C GLY A 28 -21.62 20.91 -7.37
N SER A 29 -21.84 19.64 -7.73
CA SER A 29 -23.15 19.13 -8.17
C SER A 29 -23.77 18.10 -7.23
N ASP A 30 -22.96 17.21 -6.64
CA ASP A 30 -23.39 16.27 -5.61
C ASP A 30 -23.14 16.88 -4.23
N SER A 31 -24.19 17.01 -3.42
CA SER A 31 -24.10 17.69 -2.13
C SER A 31 -23.24 16.94 -1.11
N GLN A 32 -23.16 15.61 -1.19
CA GLN A 32 -22.35 14.80 -0.28
C GLN A 32 -20.87 14.91 -0.61
N MET A 33 -20.50 14.76 -1.89
CA MET A 33 -19.11 14.93 -2.35
C MET A 33 -18.62 16.36 -2.11
N THR A 34 -19.45 17.36 -2.39
CA THR A 34 -19.10 18.77 -2.15
C THR A 34 -18.84 19.00 -0.67
N SER A 35 -19.77 18.57 0.20
CA SER A 35 -19.63 18.70 1.65
C SER A 35 -18.39 17.97 2.18
N LEU A 36 -18.07 16.80 1.64
CA LEU A 36 -16.85 16.06 1.97
C LEU A 36 -15.61 16.90 1.65
N LEU A 37 -15.44 17.32 0.39
CA LEU A 37 -14.22 17.99 -0.06
C LEU A 37 -14.07 19.43 0.46
N ASP A 38 -15.16 20.10 0.84
CA ASP A 38 -15.10 21.41 1.49
C ASP A 38 -14.61 21.33 2.95
N GLN A 39 -14.74 20.17 3.59
CA GLN A 39 -14.43 19.98 5.02
C GLN A 39 -13.16 19.16 5.27
N MET A 40 -12.66 18.42 4.27
CA MET A 40 -11.46 17.60 4.43
C MET A 40 -10.63 17.53 3.15
N ASP A 41 -9.32 17.51 3.34
CA ASP A 41 -8.38 17.07 2.32
C ASP A 41 -8.37 15.54 2.25
N VAL A 42 -8.54 14.99 1.05
CA VAL A 42 -8.48 13.54 0.82
C VAL A 42 -7.19 13.16 0.12
N TYR A 43 -6.22 12.63 0.87
CA TYR A 43 -5.01 12.04 0.31
C TYR A 43 -5.30 10.66 -0.30
N VAL A 44 -5.04 10.50 -1.60
CA VAL A 44 -5.23 9.24 -2.35
C VAL A 44 -3.89 8.71 -2.85
N LEU A 45 -3.52 7.50 -2.42
CA LEU A 45 -2.35 6.76 -2.92
C LEU A 45 -2.83 5.60 -3.81
N PRO A 46 -2.84 5.77 -5.15
CA PRO A 46 -3.47 4.81 -6.04
C PRO A 46 -2.71 3.48 -6.18
N VAL A 47 -1.39 3.50 -6.04
CA VAL A 47 -0.55 2.29 -6.07
C VAL A 47 0.50 2.40 -4.98
N PHE A 48 0.32 1.65 -3.90
CA PHE A 48 1.24 1.59 -2.77
C PHE A 48 2.51 0.81 -3.12
N ASN A 49 2.36 -0.39 -3.69
CA ASN A 49 3.46 -1.28 -4.03
C ASN A 49 3.71 -1.26 -5.55
N ILE A 50 4.38 -0.21 -6.02
CA ILE A 50 4.59 0.05 -7.45
C ILE A 50 5.42 -1.07 -8.10
N ASP A 51 6.54 -1.46 -7.50
CA ASP A 51 7.43 -2.49 -8.05
C ASP A 51 6.72 -3.84 -8.17
N GLY A 52 5.99 -4.23 -7.13
CA GLY A 52 5.17 -5.44 -7.15
C GLY A 52 4.08 -5.35 -8.22
N TYR A 53 3.36 -4.22 -8.31
CA TYR A 53 2.32 -4.02 -9.31
C TYR A 53 2.87 -4.18 -10.73
N VAL A 54 3.99 -3.51 -11.07
CA VAL A 54 4.67 -3.68 -12.37
C VAL A 54 5.03 -5.15 -12.61
N TYR A 55 5.58 -5.84 -11.61
CA TYR A 55 5.97 -7.25 -11.72
C TYR A 55 4.78 -8.18 -12.03
N THR A 56 3.56 -7.81 -11.62
CA THR A 56 2.35 -8.56 -12.01
C THR A 56 1.94 -8.40 -13.46
N HIS A 57 2.36 -7.31 -14.12
CA HIS A 57 2.15 -7.10 -15.55
C HIS A 57 3.25 -7.70 -16.41
N THR A 58 4.49 -7.77 -15.90
CA THR A 58 5.66 -8.17 -16.70
C THR A 58 6.11 -9.61 -16.48
N ASN A 59 5.86 -10.21 -15.31
CA ASN A 59 6.48 -11.49 -14.94
C ASN A 59 5.52 -12.48 -14.26
N ASN A 60 4.92 -12.10 -13.13
CA ASN A 60 4.09 -13.02 -12.34
C ASN A 60 2.82 -12.32 -11.86
N ARG A 61 1.70 -12.58 -12.54
CA ARG A 61 0.38 -12.04 -12.21
C ARG A 61 -0.05 -12.28 -10.77
N MET A 62 0.40 -13.36 -10.14
CA MET A 62 0.02 -13.75 -8.77
C MET A 62 0.96 -13.20 -7.69
N TRP A 63 1.94 -12.38 -8.06
CA TRP A 63 2.84 -11.73 -7.11
C TRP A 63 2.08 -10.82 -6.14
N ARG A 64 2.42 -10.91 -4.85
CA ARG A 64 1.75 -10.19 -3.76
C ARG A 64 2.64 -9.13 -3.11
N LYS A 65 3.88 -9.52 -2.82
CA LYS A 65 4.85 -8.80 -1.99
C LYS A 65 5.47 -7.58 -2.68
N THR A 66 6.28 -6.82 -1.97
CA THR A 66 7.22 -5.84 -2.55
C THR A 66 8.27 -6.54 -3.42
N ARG A 67 9.28 -5.80 -3.91
CA ARG A 67 10.40 -6.34 -4.70
C ARG A 67 11.78 -6.13 -4.08
N SER A 68 11.81 -5.82 -2.78
CA SER A 68 13.06 -5.67 -2.03
C SER A 68 13.90 -6.96 -2.06
N LYS A 69 15.23 -6.80 -2.10
CA LYS A 69 16.17 -7.92 -2.02
C LYS A 69 16.83 -7.92 -0.66
N GLY A 70 16.67 -9.00 0.09
CA GLY A 70 17.35 -9.17 1.38
C GLY A 70 18.72 -9.82 1.24
N SER A 71 19.64 -9.49 2.14
CA SER A 71 20.93 -10.17 2.23
C SER A 71 20.76 -11.60 2.73
N GLY A 72 21.37 -12.57 2.05
CA GLY A 72 21.39 -13.97 2.50
C GLY A 72 20.16 -14.80 2.15
N SER A 73 19.21 -14.27 1.37
CA SER A 73 18.09 -15.04 0.82
C SER A 73 17.96 -14.81 -0.69
N SER A 74 17.61 -15.87 -1.43
CA SER A 74 17.23 -15.77 -2.85
C SER A 74 15.77 -15.35 -3.04
N CYS A 75 14.97 -15.36 -1.97
CA CYS A 75 13.58 -14.95 -1.99
C CYS A 75 13.45 -13.42 -1.93
N ILE A 76 12.46 -12.90 -2.66
CA ILE A 76 12.32 -11.46 -2.95
C ILE A 76 11.05 -10.93 -2.28
N GLY A 77 11.15 -9.74 -1.70
CA GLY A 77 10.05 -8.95 -1.16
C GLY A 77 9.54 -9.40 0.21
N ALA A 78 8.95 -8.46 0.93
CA ALA A 78 8.15 -8.69 2.12
C ALA A 78 6.67 -8.39 1.83
N ASP A 79 5.77 -8.92 2.66
CA ASP A 79 4.37 -8.52 2.65
C ASP A 79 4.26 -7.12 3.28
N PRO A 80 3.95 -6.07 2.50
CA PRO A 80 3.89 -4.71 3.03
C PRO A 80 2.81 -4.55 4.11
N ASN A 81 1.76 -5.39 4.10
CA ASN A 81 0.72 -5.40 5.12
C ASN A 81 1.05 -6.30 6.34
N ARG A 82 2.31 -6.73 6.48
CA ARG A 82 2.88 -7.36 7.69
C ARG A 82 4.10 -6.60 8.22
N ASN A 83 4.41 -5.44 7.63
CA ASN A 83 5.65 -4.73 7.85
C ASN A 83 5.50 -3.48 8.72
N PHE A 84 4.29 -3.01 9.03
CA PHE A 84 4.08 -1.87 9.93
C PHE A 84 4.45 -2.21 11.39
N ASP A 85 4.83 -1.19 12.17
CA ASP A 85 5.18 -1.32 13.60
C ASP A 85 3.92 -1.40 14.50
N ALA A 86 3.18 -2.50 14.35
CA ALA A 86 1.99 -2.79 15.14
C ALA A 86 1.94 -4.28 15.48
N GLY A 87 2.49 -4.67 16.64
CA GLY A 87 2.63 -6.08 17.00
C GLY A 87 3.45 -6.87 15.98
N TRP A 88 4.48 -6.23 15.41
CA TRP A 88 5.19 -6.68 14.22
C TRP A 88 5.69 -8.12 14.35
N CYS A 89 5.41 -8.92 13.32
CA CYS A 89 5.85 -10.30 13.16
C CYS A 89 5.48 -11.28 14.30
N THR A 90 4.47 -10.97 15.12
CA THR A 90 4.04 -11.84 16.23
C THR A 90 3.06 -12.94 15.79
N LEU A 91 1.88 -12.58 15.31
CA LEU A 91 0.83 -13.50 14.87
C LEU A 91 0.38 -13.19 13.45
N GLY A 92 0.07 -14.22 12.67
CA GLY A 92 -0.45 -14.06 11.30
C GLY A 92 0.57 -13.58 10.26
N ALA A 93 1.86 -13.62 10.59
CA ALA A 93 2.99 -13.26 9.73
C ALA A 93 4.05 -14.38 9.75
N SER A 94 5.08 -14.27 8.90
CA SER A 94 6.19 -15.22 8.85
C SER A 94 7.53 -14.50 8.89
N SER A 95 8.51 -15.09 9.56
CA SER A 95 9.92 -14.68 9.50
C SER A 95 10.69 -15.34 8.35
N ASN A 96 10.06 -16.25 7.60
CA ASN A 96 10.68 -16.89 6.43
C ASN A 96 10.58 -15.96 5.20
N PRO A 97 11.71 -15.49 4.61
CA PRO A 97 11.71 -14.61 3.44
C PRO A 97 10.96 -15.15 2.22
N CYS A 98 10.81 -16.48 2.11
CA CYS A 98 10.11 -17.13 1.01
C CYS A 98 8.59 -17.22 1.21
N SER A 99 8.08 -16.88 2.40
CA SER A 99 6.64 -16.83 2.65
C SER A 99 5.98 -15.65 1.92
N ASP A 100 4.74 -15.85 1.50
CA ASP A 100 3.85 -14.78 1.01
C ASP A 100 3.48 -13.76 2.09
N THR A 101 3.63 -14.14 3.37
CA THR A 101 3.36 -13.30 4.56
C THR A 101 4.64 -12.92 5.31
N PHE A 102 5.79 -12.93 4.61
CA PHE A 102 7.06 -12.51 5.20
C PHE A 102 6.95 -11.09 5.75
N CYS A 103 7.24 -10.89 7.05
CA CYS A 103 7.05 -9.61 7.74
C CYS A 103 8.13 -8.56 7.46
N GLY A 104 9.18 -8.92 6.70
CA GLY A 104 10.36 -8.08 6.48
C GLY A 104 11.46 -8.34 7.52
N TYR A 105 12.58 -7.63 7.39
CA TYR A 105 13.75 -7.81 8.27
C TYR A 105 13.66 -7.00 9.58
N SER A 106 12.83 -5.96 9.58
CA SER A 106 12.46 -5.15 10.75
C SER A 106 11.09 -4.51 10.50
N PRO A 107 10.42 -3.95 11.52
CA PRO A 107 9.31 -3.03 11.28
C PRO A 107 9.75 -1.92 10.32
N GLU A 108 8.87 -1.61 9.37
CA GLU A 108 9.03 -0.58 8.34
C GLU A 108 10.34 -0.71 7.54
N SER A 109 10.77 -1.96 7.29
CA SER A 109 11.94 -2.24 6.46
C SER A 109 11.70 -2.00 4.97
N GLU A 110 10.45 -2.08 4.51
CA GLU A 110 10.10 -1.78 3.12
C GLU A 110 9.95 -0.27 2.94
N ILE A 111 10.59 0.29 1.90
CA ILE A 111 10.61 1.74 1.68
C ILE A 111 9.20 2.28 1.40
N GLU A 112 8.36 1.49 0.76
CA GLU A 112 6.96 1.79 0.48
C GLU A 112 6.17 1.98 1.79
N VAL A 113 6.39 1.08 2.75
CA VAL A 113 5.75 1.09 4.07
C VAL A 113 6.28 2.25 4.90
N LYS A 114 7.61 2.42 4.94
CA LYS A 114 8.27 3.51 5.66
C LYS A 114 7.80 4.88 5.21
N ASN A 115 7.73 5.11 3.89
CA ASN A 115 7.31 6.40 3.34
C ASN A 115 5.86 6.75 3.71
N VAL A 116 4.95 5.77 3.67
CA VAL A 116 3.56 5.98 4.06
C VAL A 116 3.44 6.21 5.57
N ALA A 117 4.14 5.43 6.38
CA ALA A 117 4.17 5.60 7.83
C ALA A 117 4.73 6.98 8.23
N ASP A 118 5.81 7.43 7.59
CA ASP A 118 6.40 8.76 7.78
C ASP A 118 5.49 9.89 7.31
N PHE A 119 4.77 9.70 6.19
CA PHE A 119 3.76 10.65 5.74
C PHE A 119 2.65 10.79 6.79
N ILE A 120 2.10 9.67 7.29
CA ILE A 120 1.05 9.69 8.30
C ILE A 120 1.58 10.34 9.59
N ARG A 121 2.75 9.94 10.09
CA ARG A 121 3.36 10.53 11.30
C ARG A 121 3.52 12.04 11.21
N ARG A 122 3.94 12.56 10.04
CA ARG A 122 4.10 14.01 9.81
C ARG A 122 2.78 14.78 9.72
N ASN A 123 1.68 14.11 9.39
CA ASN A 123 0.36 14.71 9.20
C ASN A 123 -0.64 14.28 10.29
N LYS A 124 -0.18 13.68 11.38
CA LYS A 124 -1.02 13.44 12.57
C LYS A 124 -1.30 14.79 13.22
N SER A 125 -2.58 15.16 13.34
CA SER A 125 -2.98 16.27 14.20
C SER A 125 -2.50 15.98 15.62
N THR A 126 -1.66 16.87 16.16
CA THR A 126 -1.32 16.92 17.59
C THR A 126 -2.50 17.38 18.42
#